data_AF-A0A2H4I804-F1
#
_entry.id   AF-A0A2H4I804-F1
#
_cell.length_a   1.000
_cell.length_b   1.000
_cell.length_c   1.000
_cell.angle_alpha   90.00
_cell.angle_beta   90.00
_cell.angle_gamma   90.00
#
_symmetry.space_group_name_H-M   'P 1'
#
loop_
_entity.id
_entity.type
_entity.pdbx_description
1 polymer ?
#
loop_
_entity_poly.entity_id
_entity_poly.type
_entity_poly.pdbx_seq_one_letter_code
_entity_poly.pdbx_strand_id
1 'polypeptide(L)'
;MRTAQVVEQGEVPLWQAAMLKVYASELMERLSETAFDLLGPGATLAEGAQGALCDSVFEYGVRDALLYTIGGGTNEIQRTLIALRGLDLPR
;
A
#
# COMPACT_ATOMS: atom_id res chain seq x y z
N MET A 1 -9.04 -7.26 -12.11
CA MET A 1 -9.26 -6.18 -11.13
C MET A 1 -10.14 -5.11 -11.78
N ARG A 2 -11.19 -4.63 -11.11
CA ARG A 2 -12.15 -3.66 -11.69
C ARG A 2 -11.47 -2.37 -12.19
N THR A 3 -10.46 -1.88 -11.47
CA THR A 3 -9.66 -0.71 -11.86
C THR A 3 -8.97 -0.91 -13.21
N ALA A 4 -8.34 -2.07 -13.44
CA ALA A 4 -7.65 -2.36 -14.70
C ALA A 4 -8.62 -2.43 -15.89
N GLN A 5 -9.81 -3.00 -15.70
CA GLN A 5 -10.83 -3.08 -16.75
C GLN A 5 -11.32 -1.69 -17.19
N VAL A 6 -11.49 -0.75 -16.24
CA VAL A 6 -11.86 0.64 -16.54
C VAL A 6 -10.76 1.34 -17.35
N VAL A 7 -9.48 1.11 -17.02
CA VAL A 7 -8.35 1.62 -17.82
C VAL A 7 -8.34 1.03 -19.22
N GLU A 8 -8.57 -0.27 -19.37
CA GLU A 8 -8.63 -0.96 -20.68
C GLU A 8 -9.75 -0.41 -21.57
N GLN A 9 -10.83 0.09 -20.97
CA GLN A 9 -11.94 0.74 -21.67
C GLN A 9 -11.62 2.19 -22.09
N GLY A 10 -10.41 2.70 -21.77
CA GLY A 10 -10.00 4.06 -22.06
C GLY A 10 -10.55 5.10 -21.07
N GLU A 11 -11.15 4.64 -19.98
CA GLU A 11 -11.69 5.51 -18.93
C GLU A 11 -10.66 5.75 -17.82
N VAL A 12 -10.84 6.84 -17.07
CA VAL A 12 -10.00 7.16 -15.91
C VAL A 12 -10.66 6.61 -14.64
N PRO A 13 -10.09 5.58 -13.98
CA PRO A 13 -10.69 4.95 -12.80
C PRO A 13 -10.45 5.78 -11.53
N LEU A 14 -10.98 7.01 -11.47
CA LEU A 14 -10.60 8.01 -10.48
C LEU A 14 -10.73 7.48 -9.02
N TRP A 15 -11.93 7.09 -8.61
CA TRP A 15 -12.18 6.62 -7.24
C TRP A 15 -11.88 5.13 -7.06
N GLN A 16 -11.96 4.31 -8.11
CA GLN A 16 -11.59 2.90 -8.07
C GLN A 16 -10.08 2.73 -7.84
N ALA A 17 -9.25 3.57 -8.46
CA ALA A 17 -7.81 3.60 -8.22
C ALA A 17 -7.48 4.09 -6.82
N ALA A 18 -8.19 5.12 -6.32
CA ALA A 18 -8.04 5.59 -4.95
C ALA A 18 -8.38 4.48 -3.93
N MET A 19 -9.48 3.76 -4.12
CA MET A 19 -9.86 2.61 -3.28
C MET A 19 -8.79 1.53 -3.29
N LEU A 20 -8.30 1.16 -4.48
CA LEU A 20 -7.24 0.17 -4.64
C LEU A 20 -5.97 0.60 -3.92
N LYS A 21 -5.56 1.87 -4.04
CA LYS A 21 -4.34 2.39 -3.42
C LYS A 21 -4.42 2.40 -1.89
N VAL A 22 -5.54 2.87 -1.33
CA VAL A 22 -5.75 2.85 0.13
C VAL A 22 -5.67 1.42 0.65
N TYR A 23 -6.42 0.50 0.03
CA TYR A 23 -6.40 -0.90 0.43
C TYR A 23 -5.01 -1.54 0.32
N ALA A 24 -4.31 -1.34 -0.80
CA ALA A 24 -3.00 -1.95 -1.04
C ALA A 24 -1.93 -1.45 -0.06
N SER A 25 -1.92 -0.13 0.22
CA SER A 25 -0.95 0.45 1.14
C SER A 25 -1.15 -0.04 2.59
N GLU A 26 -2.39 -0.04 3.09
CA GLU A 26 -2.71 -0.55 4.43
C GLU A 26 -2.50 -2.07 4.54
N LEU A 27 -2.75 -2.81 3.45
CA LEU A 27 -2.45 -4.24 3.41
C LEU A 27 -0.95 -4.49 3.52
N MET A 28 -0.13 -3.68 2.87
CA MET A 28 1.33 -3.84 2.91
C MET A 28 1.89 -3.57 4.30
N GLU A 29 1.40 -2.53 4.98
CA GLU A 29 1.73 -2.25 6.38
C GLU A 29 1.39 -3.44 7.28
N ARG A 30 0.16 -3.95 7.22
CA ARG A 30 -0.28 -5.12 8.00
C ARG A 30 0.49 -6.39 7.67
N LEU A 31 0.88 -6.58 6.41
CA LEU A 31 1.69 -7.72 6.00
C LEU A 31 3.11 -7.62 6.56
N SER A 32 3.70 -6.42 6.56
CA SER A 32 4.99 -6.14 7.18
C SER A 32 4.97 -6.36 8.69
N GLU A 33 3.93 -5.93 9.39
CA GLU A 33 3.71 -6.21 10.82
C GLU A 33 3.60 -7.72 11.07
N THR A 34 2.76 -8.41 10.29
CA THR A 34 2.59 -9.87 10.41
C THR A 34 3.90 -10.61 10.15
N ALA A 35 4.69 -10.17 9.17
CA ALA A 35 6.00 -10.74 8.90
C ALA A 35 6.98 -10.54 10.07
N PHE A 36 6.96 -9.36 10.69
CA PHE A 36 7.77 -9.09 11.87
C PHE A 36 7.36 -9.96 13.06
N ASP A 37 6.06 -10.14 13.31
CA ASP A 37 5.54 -11.00 14.39
C ASP A 37 5.97 -12.47 14.21
N LEU A 38 6.04 -12.95 12.98
CA LEU A 38 6.41 -14.34 12.67
C LEU A 38 7.93 -14.58 12.67
N LEU A 39 8.72 -13.63 12.17
CA LEU A 39 10.15 -13.79 11.91
C LEU A 39 11.03 -13.12 12.98
N GLY A 40 10.44 -12.29 13.83
CA GLY A 40 11.11 -11.54 14.86
C GLY A 40 12.13 -10.52 14.31
N PRO A 41 13.16 -10.17 15.10
CA PRO A 41 14.15 -9.15 14.72
C PRO A 41 14.93 -9.45 13.43
N GLY A 42 14.94 -10.71 12.96
CA GLY A 42 15.56 -11.07 11.68
C GLY A 42 14.90 -10.38 10.47
N ALA A 43 13.61 -10.04 10.57
CA ALA A 43 12.87 -9.34 9.53
C ALA A 43 13.32 -7.88 9.32
N THR A 44 14.11 -7.31 10.22
CA THR A 44 14.61 -5.93 10.13
C THR A 44 16.09 -5.86 9.74
N LEU A 45 16.68 -6.98 9.33
CA LEU A 45 18.07 -7.03 8.92
C LEU A 45 18.20 -6.62 7.45
N ALA A 46 19.03 -5.60 7.22
CA ALA A 46 19.32 -5.07 5.90
C ALA A 46 20.26 -5.98 5.09
N GLU A 47 20.37 -5.70 3.79
CA GLU A 47 21.17 -6.50 2.88
C GLU A 47 22.65 -6.54 3.32
N GLY A 48 23.23 -7.74 3.31
CA GLY A 48 24.61 -7.98 3.76
C GLY A 48 24.77 -8.13 5.28
N ALA A 49 23.73 -7.92 6.09
CA ALA A 49 23.79 -8.22 7.52
C ALA A 49 23.82 -9.74 7.76
N GLN A 50 24.57 -10.17 8.79
CA GLN A 50 24.57 -11.56 9.20
C GLN A 50 23.17 -11.97 9.68
N GLY A 51 22.59 -13.00 9.06
CA GLY A 51 21.24 -13.48 9.39
C GLY A 51 20.11 -12.78 8.63
N ALA A 52 20.42 -11.92 7.65
CA ALA A 52 19.41 -11.34 6.77
C ALA A 52 18.56 -12.43 6.10
N LEU A 53 17.24 -12.21 6.08
CA LEU A 53 16.26 -13.17 5.57
C LEU A 53 15.82 -12.78 4.17
N CYS A 54 15.73 -13.75 3.25
CA CYS A 54 15.14 -13.59 1.91
C CYS A 54 15.62 -12.32 1.19
N ASP A 55 16.94 -12.13 1.11
CA ASP A 55 17.55 -10.95 0.49
C ASP A 55 17.01 -9.62 1.04
N SER A 56 16.66 -9.58 2.33
CA SER A 56 16.14 -8.42 3.07
C SER A 56 14.80 -7.88 2.57
N VAL A 57 14.01 -8.72 1.89
CA VAL A 57 12.68 -8.33 1.37
C VAL A 57 11.74 -7.82 2.47
N PHE A 58 11.82 -8.39 3.67
CA PHE A 58 10.96 -7.99 4.79
C PHE A 58 11.35 -6.63 5.36
N GLU A 59 12.65 -6.39 5.51
CA GLU A 59 13.19 -5.12 5.99
C GLU A 59 12.86 -4.00 4.99
N TYR A 60 13.06 -4.28 3.69
CA TYR A 60 12.65 -3.39 2.63
C TYR A 60 11.15 -3.13 2.64
N GLY A 61 10.34 -4.17 2.77
CA GLY A 61 8.87 -4.07 2.80
C GLY A 61 8.35 -3.14 3.89
N VAL A 62 8.93 -3.20 5.11
CA VAL A 62 8.57 -2.27 6.21
C VAL A 62 8.85 -0.81 5.82
N ARG A 63 10.05 -0.53 5.28
CA ARG A 63 10.41 0.83 4.85
C ARG A 63 9.52 1.33 3.72
N ASP A 64 9.19 0.45 2.78
CA ASP A 64 8.43 0.79 1.59
C ASP A 64 6.94 0.98 1.93
N ALA A 65 6.36 0.17 2.81
CA ALA A 65 4.98 0.30 3.27
C ALA A 65 4.64 1.72 3.76
N LEU A 66 5.55 2.33 4.53
CA LEU A 66 5.41 3.72 5.00
C LEU A 66 5.32 4.71 3.84
N LEU A 67 6.16 4.56 2.82
CA LEU A 67 6.13 5.40 1.63
C LEU A 67 4.78 5.30 0.92
N TYR A 68 4.20 4.10 0.80
CA TYR A 68 2.95 3.90 0.07
C TYR A 68 1.73 4.54 0.74
N THR A 69 1.71 4.76 2.05
CA THR A 69 0.58 5.45 2.68
C THR A 69 0.53 6.94 2.31
N ILE A 70 1.67 7.54 1.95
CA ILE A 70 1.84 8.98 1.66
C ILE A 70 2.00 9.24 0.15
N GLY A 71 2.79 8.42 -0.52
CA GLY A 71 3.14 8.54 -1.93
C GLY A 71 1.92 8.43 -2.85
N GLY A 72 1.93 9.22 -3.93
CA GLY A 72 0.80 9.26 -4.88
C GLY A 72 -0.48 9.88 -4.30
N GLY A 73 -0.37 10.63 -3.19
CA GLY A 73 -1.48 11.19 -2.43
C GLY A 73 -1.74 10.36 -1.18
N THR A 74 -1.78 11.03 -0.02
CA THR A 74 -1.95 10.35 1.27
C THR A 74 -3.28 9.60 1.33
N ASN A 75 -3.36 8.57 2.16
CA ASN A 75 -4.58 7.77 2.30
C ASN A 75 -5.80 8.62 2.73
N GLU A 76 -5.60 9.72 3.45
CA GLU A 76 -6.65 10.67 3.83
C GLU A 76 -7.18 11.44 2.61
N ILE A 77 -6.27 11.90 1.73
CA ILE A 77 -6.65 12.57 0.48
C ILE A 77 -7.37 11.58 -0.45
N GLN A 78 -6.91 10.34 -0.53
CA GLN A 78 -7.56 9.30 -1.31
C GLN A 78 -8.95 8.96 -0.76
N ARG A 79 -9.11 8.84 0.57
CA ARG A 79 -10.43 8.68 1.21
C ARG A 79 -11.36 9.85 0.95
N THR A 80 -10.84 11.08 0.92
CA THR A 80 -11.61 12.27 0.53
C THR A 80 -12.08 12.16 -0.93
N LEU A 81 -11.21 11.73 -1.84
CA LEU A 81 -11.56 11.50 -3.24
C LEU A 81 -12.64 10.42 -3.39
N ILE A 82 -12.55 9.32 -2.64
CA ILE A 82 -13.57 8.27 -2.60
C ILE A 82 -14.91 8.83 -2.13
N ALA A 83 -14.92 9.57 -1.03
CA ALA A 83 -16.13 10.19 -0.48
C ALA A 83 -16.81 11.12 -1.49
N LEU A 84 -16.05 12.03 -2.11
CA LEU A 84 -16.60 13.06 -2.99
C LEU A 84 -16.90 12.57 -4.42
N ARG A 85 -16.19 11.55 -4.91
CA ARG A 85 -16.26 11.13 -6.33
C ARG A 85 -16.80 9.72 -6.53
N GLY A 86 -16.76 8.89 -5.49
CA GLY A 86 -17.30 7.53 -5.51
C GLY A 86 -18.64 7.41 -4.78
N LEU A 87 -18.90 8.26 -3.78
CA LEU A 87 -20.10 8.21 -2.93
C LEU A 87 -20.95 9.48 -3.00
N ASP A 88 -20.56 10.48 -3.80
CA ASP A 88 -21.24 11.77 -3.96
C ASP A 88 -21.56 12.50 -2.65
N LEU A 89 -20.68 12.35 -1.64
CA LEU A 89 -20.83 13.03 -0.36
C LEU A 89 -20.55 14.54 -0.51
N PRO A 90 -21.21 15.41 0.27
CA PRO A 90 -20.92 16.84 0.29
C PRO A 90 -19.54 17.13 0.90
N ARG A 91 -18.98 18.30 0.57
CA ARG A 91 -17.75 18.83 1.16
C ARG A 91 -17.98 19.52 2.49
#